data_AF-A0AAD9UEY7-F1
#
_entry.id   AF-A0AAD9UEY7-F1
#
_cell.length_a   1.000
_cell.length_b   1.000
_cell.length_c   1.000
_cell.angle_alpha   90.00
_cell.angle_beta   90.00
_cell.angle_gamma   90.00
#
_symmetry.space_group_name_H-M   'P 1'
#
loop_
_entity.id
_entity.type
_entity.pdbx_description
1 polymer ?
#
loop_
_entity_poly.entity_id
_entity_poly.type
_entity_poly.pdbx_seq_one_letter_code
_entity_poly.pdbx_strand_id
1 'polypeptide(L)'
;MIGYVMFRKDRLGRRGGGVILYIKESIQAYEIQLEKEAECEEAVWCNIVTGKSTLTVGLVYRSPNISMEENEKIHNAIKEVSKRTVLLWDLTMGIYSGHLYRVPGERIKSF
;
A
#
# COMPACT_ATOMS: atom_id res chain seq x y z
N MET A 1 1.38 -14.44 -13.38
CA MET A 1 0.01 -14.73 -13.87
C MET A 1 -0.11 -14.04 -15.22
N ILE A 2 -0.59 -14.69 -16.27
CA ILE A 2 -0.67 -14.08 -17.60
C ILE A 2 -1.70 -12.94 -17.56
N GLY A 3 -1.37 -11.77 -18.12
CA GLY A 3 -2.28 -10.61 -18.17
C GLY A 3 -2.25 -9.69 -16.94
N TYR A 4 -1.26 -9.85 -16.04
CA TYR A 4 -1.12 -9.05 -14.82
C TYR A 4 0.32 -8.62 -14.56
N VAL A 5 0.51 -7.35 -14.20
CA VAL A 5 1.72 -6.81 -13.58
C VAL A 5 1.68 -7.11 -12.08
N MET A 6 2.84 -7.43 -11.52
CA MET A 6 2.99 -7.84 -10.13
C MET A 6 3.92 -6.87 -9.39
N PHE A 7 3.42 -6.28 -8.31
CA PHE A 7 4.23 -5.57 -7.31
C PHE A 7 4.30 -6.44 -6.06
N ARG A 8 5.51 -6.76 -5.59
CA ARG A 8 5.71 -7.75 -4.53
C ARG A 8 6.82 -7.30 -3.58
N LYS A 9 6.56 -7.40 -2.28
CA LYS A 9 7.56 -7.23 -1.24
C LYS A 9 7.56 -8.47 -0.35
N ASP A 10 8.65 -9.21 -0.40
CA ASP A 10 8.85 -10.39 0.43
C ASP A 10 9.42 -10.02 1.79
N ARG A 11 8.88 -10.66 2.82
CA ARG A 11 9.37 -10.52 4.20
C ARG A 11 10.69 -11.28 4.33
N LEU A 12 11.75 -10.59 4.75
CA LEU A 12 13.07 -11.18 4.91
C LEU A 12 13.24 -11.80 6.30
N GLY A 13 13.98 -12.91 6.39
CA GLY A 13 14.42 -13.49 7.67
C GLY A 13 13.37 -14.23 8.52
N ARG A 14 12.11 -14.33 8.09
CA ARG A 14 11.04 -15.03 8.83
C ARG A 14 10.06 -15.73 7.88
N ARG A 15 9.45 -16.83 8.34
CA ARG A 15 8.50 -17.62 7.54
C ARG A 15 7.10 -16.99 7.59
N GLY A 16 6.48 -16.84 6.43
CA GLY A 16 5.13 -16.30 6.28
C GLY A 16 5.08 -14.76 6.34
N GLY A 17 4.05 -14.19 5.70
CA GLY A 17 3.92 -12.75 5.47
C GLY A 17 4.38 -12.35 4.07
N GLY A 18 4.72 -11.09 3.90
CA GLY A 18 4.93 -10.45 2.60
C GLY A 18 3.62 -10.03 1.95
N VAL A 19 3.73 -9.14 0.98
CA VAL A 19 2.59 -8.58 0.26
C VAL A 19 2.79 -8.70 -1.25
N ILE A 20 1.67 -8.89 -1.94
CA ILE A 20 1.62 -8.96 -3.39
C ILE A 20 0.39 -8.26 -3.92
N LEU A 21 0.59 -7.35 -4.87
CA LEU A 21 -0.44 -6.62 -5.57
C LEU A 21 -0.39 -6.99 -7.05
N TYR A 22 -1.48 -7.55 -7.56
CA TYR A 22 -1.66 -7.83 -8.98
C TYR A 22 -2.55 -6.77 -9.62
N ILE A 23 -2.07 -6.19 -10.72
CA ILE A 23 -2.81 -5.22 -11.53
C ILE A 23 -2.91 -5.77 -12.94
N LYS A 24 -4.10 -5.73 -13.56
CA LYS A 24 -4.25 -6.16 -14.97
C LYS A 24 -3.29 -5.39 -15.86
N GLU A 25 -2.62 -6.05 -16.80
CA GLU A 25 -1.69 -5.42 -17.75
C GLU A 25 -2.34 -4.31 -18.61
N SER A 26 -3.66 -4.39 -18.82
CA SER A 26 -4.42 -3.35 -19.51
C SER A 26 -4.54 -2.04 -18.71
N ILE A 27 -4.12 -2.02 -17.44
CA ILE A 27 -4.13 -0.87 -16.55
C ILE A 27 -2.69 -0.36 -16.43
N GLN A 28 -2.48 0.89 -16.81
CA GLN A 28 -1.18 1.54 -16.68
C GLN A 28 -0.88 1.82 -15.20
N ALA A 29 0.09 1.10 -14.65
CA ALA A 29 0.52 1.22 -13.26
C ALA A 29 2.05 1.28 -13.13
N TYR A 30 2.52 2.06 -12.15
CA TYR A 30 3.94 2.27 -11.86
C TYR A 30 4.22 2.11 -10.38
N GLU A 31 5.27 1.38 -10.03
CA GLU A 31 5.70 1.25 -8.63
C GLU A 31 6.16 2.60 -8.07
N ILE A 32 5.86 2.84 -6.80
CA ILE A 32 6.39 3.97 -6.04
C ILE A 32 7.47 3.42 -5.11
N GLN A 33 8.68 3.89 -5.29
CA GLN A 33 9.78 3.66 -4.35
C GLN A 33 9.75 4.79 -3.32
N LEU A 34 9.63 4.43 -2.04
CA LEU A 34 9.61 5.39 -0.94
C LEU A 34 11.02 5.69 -0.45
N GLU A 35 11.17 6.78 0.28
CA GLU A 35 12.38 7.04 1.05
C GLU A 35 12.62 5.95 2.10
N LYS A 36 13.88 5.72 2.47
CA LYS A 36 14.28 4.61 3.36
C LYS A 36 13.59 4.69 4.73
N GLU A 37 13.33 5.89 5.20
CA GLU A 37 12.67 6.21 6.47
C GLU A 37 11.17 5.87 6.46
N ALA A 38 10.57 5.79 5.26
CA ALA A 38 9.19 5.40 5.03
C ALA A 38 9.06 3.98 4.47
N GLU A 39 10.18 3.31 4.16
CA GLU A 39 10.18 1.94 3.66
C GLU A 39 9.69 0.96 4.73
N CYS A 40 8.58 0.31 4.45
CA CYS A 40 7.98 -0.72 5.29
C CYS A 40 8.22 -2.10 4.66
N GLU A 41 8.58 -3.10 5.47
CA GLU A 41 8.91 -4.45 4.99
C GLU A 41 7.74 -5.14 4.28
N GLU A 42 6.50 -4.88 4.69
CA GLU A 42 5.32 -5.58 4.20
C GLU A 42 4.32 -4.59 3.58
N ALA A 43 4.84 -3.69 2.74
CA ALA A 43 4.07 -2.71 1.99
C ALA A 43 4.51 -2.64 0.52
N VAL A 44 3.54 -2.46 -0.38
CA VAL A 44 3.78 -2.07 -1.78
C VAL A 44 2.90 -0.88 -2.14
N TRP A 45 3.46 0.01 -2.95
CA TRP A 45 2.81 1.24 -3.38
C TRP A 45 2.93 1.38 -4.88
N CYS A 46 1.85 1.77 -5.55
CA CYS A 46 1.88 2.05 -6.98
C CYS A 46 0.93 3.19 -7.35
N ASN A 47 1.25 3.86 -8.44
CA ASN A 47 0.38 4.81 -9.11
C ASN A 47 -0.35 4.13 -10.24
N ILE A 48 -1.68 4.21 -10.25
CA ILE A 48 -2.54 3.83 -11.38
C ILE A 48 -2.92 5.10 -12.14
N VAL A 49 -2.70 5.11 -13.46
CA VAL A 49 -3.07 6.23 -14.33
C VAL A 49 -4.53 6.05 -14.77
N THR A 50 -5.36 7.06 -14.51
CA THR A 50 -6.79 7.07 -14.88
C THR A 50 -7.11 8.31 -15.71
N GLY A 51 -6.94 8.23 -17.03
CA GLY A 51 -7.16 9.36 -17.92
C GLY A 51 -6.21 10.53 -17.59
N LYS A 52 -6.74 11.61 -17.04
CA LYS A 52 -5.97 12.82 -16.66
C LYS A 52 -5.52 12.86 -15.19
N SER A 53 -5.86 11.83 -14.41
CA SER A 53 -5.52 11.75 -13.00
C SER A 53 -4.69 10.50 -12.69
N THR A 54 -4.15 10.46 -11.48
CA THR A 54 -3.39 9.34 -10.96
C THR A 54 -3.98 8.99 -9.60
N LEU A 55 -4.28 7.71 -9.39
CA LEU A 55 -4.70 7.14 -8.13
C LEU A 55 -3.52 6.42 -7.49
N THR A 56 -3.17 6.78 -6.26
CA THR A 56 -2.17 6.04 -5.51
C THR A 56 -2.85 4.88 -4.80
N VAL A 57 -2.30 3.68 -4.97
CA VAL A 57 -2.75 2.46 -4.30
C VAL A 57 -1.64 1.93 -3.42
N GLY A 58 -1.97 1.66 -2.16
CA GLY A 58 -1.09 1.04 -1.19
C GLY A 58 -1.69 -0.26 -0.69
N LEU A 59 -0.89 -1.32 -0.65
CA LEU A 59 -1.22 -2.56 0.05
C LEU A 59 -0.23 -2.71 1.20
N VAL A 60 -0.75 -2.77 2.42
CA VAL A 60 0.07 -2.89 3.63
C VAL A 60 -0.46 -4.05 4.46
N TYR A 61 0.44 -4.97 4.82
CA TYR A 61 0.15 -5.95 5.84
C TYR A 61 0.63 -5.43 7.19
N ARG A 62 -0.32 -5.19 8.10
CA ARG A 62 0.00 -4.79 9.47
C ARG A 62 0.02 -6.03 10.35
N SER A 63 1.21 -6.49 10.76
CA SER A 63 1.31 -7.59 11.71
C SER A 63 0.56 -7.26 13.02
N PRO A 64 -0.16 -8.20 13.64
CA PRO A 64 -0.77 -7.97 14.96
C PRO A 64 0.27 -7.67 16.06
N ASN A 65 1.52 -8.11 15.85
CA ASN A 65 2.66 -7.85 16.74
C ASN A 65 3.61 -6.80 16.15
N ILE A 66 3.09 -5.85 15.36
CA ILE A 66 3.91 -4.79 14.76
C ILE A 66 4.56 -3.92 15.83
N SER A 67 5.84 -3.60 15.64
CA SER A 67 6.56 -2.66 16.51
C SER A 67 6.06 -1.22 16.32
N MET A 68 6.30 -0.35 17.31
CA MET A 68 5.98 1.07 17.17
C MET A 68 6.74 1.71 15.98
N GLU A 69 8.00 1.31 15.78
CA GLU A 69 8.83 1.78 14.67
C GLU A 69 8.27 1.38 13.29
N GLU A 70 7.90 0.10 13.11
CA GLU A 70 7.25 -0.36 11.87
C GLU A 70 5.91 0.34 11.65
N ASN A 71 5.16 0.63 12.73
CA ASN A 71 3.91 1.36 12.64
C ASN A 71 4.13 2.82 12.20
N GLU A 72 5.15 3.50 12.74
CA GLU A 72 5.54 4.85 12.31
C GLU A 72 5.99 4.89 10.84
N LYS A 73 6.73 3.88 10.38
CA LYS A 73 7.11 3.73 8.96
C LYS A 73 5.88 3.68 8.05
N ILE A 74 4.84 2.92 8.42
CA ILE A 74 3.56 2.90 7.68
C ILE A 74 2.91 4.29 7.67
N HIS A 75 2.89 5.00 8.79
CA HIS A 75 2.35 6.37 8.83
C HIS A 75 3.15 7.34 7.96
N ASN A 76 4.48 7.24 7.95
CA ASN A 76 5.34 8.08 7.12
C ASN A 76 5.17 7.77 5.64
N ALA A 77 5.07 6.49 5.27
CA ALA A 77 4.73 6.05 3.91
C ALA A 77 3.41 6.67 3.45
N ILE A 78 2.35 6.56 4.25
CA ILE A 78 1.05 7.15 3.94
C ILE A 78 1.18 8.65 3.74
N LYS A 79 1.90 9.37 4.62
CA LYS A 79 2.12 10.82 4.48
C LYS A 79 2.81 11.15 3.16
N GLU A 80 3.87 10.44 2.82
CA GLU A 80 4.64 10.62 1.59
C GLU A 80 3.79 10.43 0.34
N VAL A 81 2.97 9.37 0.31
CA VAL A 81 2.11 9.05 -0.83
C VAL A 81 0.80 9.86 -0.88
N SER A 82 0.39 10.44 0.25
CA SER A 82 -0.88 11.17 0.42
C SER A 82 -0.94 12.53 -0.27
N LYS A 83 -0.03 12.87 -1.18
CA LYS A 83 -0.15 14.08 -2.03
C LYS A 83 -1.35 13.99 -3.01
N ARG A 84 -1.98 12.81 -3.15
CA ARG A 84 -3.15 12.50 -3.99
C ARG A 84 -4.14 11.59 -3.22
N THR A 85 -5.21 11.14 -3.88
CA THR A 85 -6.10 10.11 -3.31
C THR A 85 -5.34 8.79 -3.12
N VAL A 86 -5.40 8.24 -1.90
CA VAL A 86 -4.76 6.98 -1.54
C VAL A 86 -5.82 5.96 -1.17
N LEU A 87 -5.81 4.81 -1.84
CA LEU A 87 -6.58 3.64 -1.44
C LEU A 87 -5.64 2.67 -0.71
N LEU A 88 -5.89 2.46 0.58
CA LEU A 88 -5.11 1.58 1.44
C LEU A 88 -5.93 0.35 1.79
N TRP A 89 -5.34 -0.83 1.66
CA TRP A 89 -5.95 -2.08 2.10
C TRP A 89 -5.14 -2.70 3.25
N ASP A 90 -5.80 -2.96 4.38
CA ASP A 90 -5.24 -3.68 5.55
C ASP A 90 -5.81 -5.11 5.58
N LEU A 91 -4.94 -6.11 5.65
CA LEU A 91 -5.30 -7.54 5.65
C LEU A 91 -5.27 -8.18 7.05
N THR A 92 -5.31 -7.40 8.12
CA THR A 92 -5.38 -7.96 9.48
C THR A 92 -6.57 -8.91 9.68
N MET A 93 -6.27 -10.10 10.18
CA MET A 93 -7.23 -11.18 10.36
C MET A 93 -8.43 -10.74 11.19
N GLY A 94 -9.60 -10.70 10.56
CA GLY A 94 -10.91 -10.46 11.20
C GLY A 94 -11.65 -9.22 10.71
N ILE A 95 -10.98 -8.29 10.01
CA ILE A 95 -11.63 -7.10 9.43
C ILE A 95 -11.06 -6.86 8.03
N TYR A 96 -11.79 -7.28 7.00
CA TYR A 96 -11.55 -6.83 5.62
C TYR A 96 -11.97 -5.36 5.52
N SER A 97 -11.13 -4.42 5.98
CA SER A 97 -11.44 -2.99 5.92
C SER A 97 -10.60 -2.28 4.87
N GLY A 98 -11.27 -1.79 3.84
CA GLY A 98 -10.67 -0.88 2.87
C GLY A 98 -10.72 0.55 3.40
N HIS A 99 -9.59 1.25 3.46
CA HIS A 99 -9.53 2.64 3.90
C HIS A 99 -9.22 3.56 2.72
N LEU A 100 -10.13 4.49 2.45
CA LEU A 100 -9.90 5.56 1.48
C LEU A 100 -9.50 6.84 2.21
N TYR A 101 -8.31 7.34 1.90
CA TYR A 101 -7.79 8.60 2.43
C TYR A 101 -7.81 9.68 1.33
N ARG A 102 -8.44 10.84 1.60
CA ARG A 102 -8.28 12.06 0.79
C ARG A 102 -7.32 13.01 1.49
N VAL A 103 -6.60 13.78 0.69
CA VAL A 103 -5.79 14.89 1.18
C VAL A 103 -6.66 16.06 1.66
N PRO A 104 -6.28 16.77 2.73
CA PRO A 104 -5.29 16.41 3.74
C PRO A 104 -5.95 15.75 4.95
N GLY A 105 -5.70 14.45 5.14
CA GLY A 105 -5.90 13.75 6.41
C GLY A 105 -7.32 13.31 6.76
N GLU A 106 -8.33 13.62 5.95
CA GLU A 106 -9.69 13.15 6.20
C GLU A 106 -9.87 11.70 5.72
N ARG A 107 -10.15 10.82 6.70
CA ARG A 107 -10.62 9.45 6.45
C ARG A 107 -12.01 9.54 5.82
N ILE A 108 -12.15 9.22 4.53
CA ILE A 108 -13.41 9.47 3.82
C ILE A 108 -14.46 8.40 4.15
N LYS A 109 -14.05 7.16 4.45
CA LYS A 109 -14.89 6.04 4.96
C LYS A 109 -14.05 4.76 5.08
N SER A 110 -14.42 3.87 6.00
CA SER A 110 -14.05 2.46 5.94
C SER A 110 -15.14 1.70 5.18
N PHE A 111 -14.75 0.91 4.18
CA PHE A 111 -15.64 -0.02 3.49
C PHE A 111 -15.57 -1.40 4.14
#